data_AF-A0A9D8QSP8-F1
#
_entry.id   AF-A0A9D8QSP8-F1
#
_cell.length_a   1.000
_cell.length_b   1.000
_cell.length_c   1.000
_cell.angle_alpha   90.00
_cell.angle_beta   90.00
_cell.angle_gamma   90.00
#
_symmetry.space_group_name_H-M   'P 1'
#
loop_
_entity.id
_entity.type
_entity.pdbx_description
1 polymer ?
#
loop_
_entity_poly.entity_id
_entity_poly.type
_entity_poly.pdbx_seq_one_letter_code
_entity_poly.pdbx_strand_id
1 'polypeptide(L)'
;MKQKIIGILLLTFVCVFRAAAADAGIAVIDMRKVFQEYEKTKEVEKKLQEQSDMFREYSLKLSSQIQELKKEFEKVRDESQDNFALSEAERENRRLKAKEIYEQLLVRQSELKNYNQSRTEQIRSVYEKQRNDILDEIRKVVQTRAILLGYKLVLDRSGSTSNEISAVVYHMPQMDITQDVLEELNKAYHMTHPAPADKESTKKK
;
A
#
# COMPACT_ATOMS: atom_id res chain seq x y z
N MET A 1 -46.26 10.75 84.67
CA MET A 1 -46.64 11.42 83.39
C MET A 1 -45.55 12.46 83.11
N LYS A 2 -44.78 12.49 82.02
CA LYS A 2 -44.90 11.96 80.65
C LYS A 2 -43.47 11.71 80.13
N GLN A 3 -43.22 10.57 79.46
CA GLN A 3 -41.99 10.31 78.74
C GLN A 3 -42.01 11.05 77.38
N LYS A 4 -40.91 11.68 76.99
CA LYS A 4 -40.74 12.28 75.66
C LYS A 4 -39.93 11.32 74.80
N ILE A 5 -40.60 10.63 73.87
CA ILE A 5 -39.97 9.85 72.82
C ILE A 5 -39.75 10.82 71.64
N ILE A 6 -38.49 11.18 71.39
CA ILE A 6 -38.08 11.92 70.20
C ILE A 6 -37.81 10.87 69.11
N GLY A 7 -38.73 10.74 68.16
CA GLY A 7 -38.59 9.87 67.00
C GLY A 7 -37.66 10.50 65.96
N ILE A 8 -36.56 9.82 65.66
CA ILE A 8 -35.68 10.10 64.53
C ILE A 8 -36.31 9.43 63.30
N LEU A 9 -36.87 10.22 62.39
CA LEU A 9 -37.29 9.76 61.06
C LEU A 9 -36.11 9.92 60.11
N LEU A 10 -35.34 8.85 59.92
CA LEU A 10 -34.24 8.80 58.95
C LEU A 10 -34.83 8.53 57.56
N LEU A 11 -34.97 9.58 56.74
CA LEU A 11 -35.39 9.47 55.35
C LEU A 11 -34.21 8.97 54.51
N THR A 12 -34.12 7.67 54.28
CA THR A 12 -33.14 7.07 53.37
C THR A 12 -33.53 7.34 51.92
N PHE A 13 -33.00 8.43 51.36
CA PHE A 13 -33.00 8.67 49.92
C PHE A 13 -31.99 7.71 49.28
N VAL A 14 -32.44 6.52 48.90
CA VAL A 14 -31.65 5.59 48.08
C VAL A 14 -31.61 6.17 46.67
N CYS A 15 -30.58 6.98 46.40
CA CYS A 15 -30.14 7.25 45.03
C CYS A 15 -29.68 5.93 44.44
N VAL A 16 -30.57 5.22 43.75
CA VAL A 16 -30.15 4.21 42.78
C VAL A 16 -29.50 4.97 41.63
N PHE A 17 -28.20 5.26 41.77
CA PHE A 17 -27.35 5.43 40.61
C PHE A 17 -27.40 4.10 39.86
N ARG A 18 -28.34 3.97 38.93
CA ARG A 18 -28.10 3.09 37.81
C ARG A 18 -26.93 3.72 37.09
N ALA A 19 -25.73 3.25 37.42
CA ALA A 19 -24.70 3.20 36.40
C ALA A 19 -25.38 2.48 35.24
N ALA A 20 -25.80 3.25 34.23
CA ALA A 20 -25.94 2.69 32.91
C ALA A 20 -24.54 2.13 32.65
N ALA A 21 -24.37 0.84 32.90
CA ALA A 21 -23.33 0.10 32.23
C ALA A 21 -23.63 0.37 30.76
N ALA A 22 -22.94 1.36 30.20
CA ALA A 22 -22.89 1.53 28.76
C ALA A 22 -22.49 0.14 28.28
N ASP A 23 -23.46 -0.54 27.66
CA ASP A 23 -23.26 -1.86 27.10
C ASP A 23 -22.17 -1.67 26.05
N ALA A 24 -20.96 -1.91 26.50
CA ALA A 24 -19.75 -1.45 25.86
C ALA A 24 -19.54 -2.41 24.69
N GLY A 25 -20.19 -2.05 23.58
CA GLY A 25 -20.51 -2.95 22.50
C GLY A 25 -19.30 -3.50 21.76
N ILE A 26 -19.58 -4.53 20.97
CA ILE A 26 -18.68 -5.01 19.93
C ILE A 26 -18.90 -4.14 18.69
N ALA A 27 -17.82 -3.66 18.08
CA ALA A 27 -17.86 -3.01 16.77
C ALA A 27 -17.29 -3.95 15.69
N VAL A 28 -17.65 -3.68 14.45
CA VAL A 28 -17.16 -4.39 13.27
C VAL A 28 -16.54 -3.37 12.30
N ILE A 29 -15.46 -3.76 11.63
CA ILE A 29 -14.79 -2.92 10.65
C ILE A 29 -14.36 -3.75 9.44
N ASP A 30 -14.36 -3.14 8.26
CA ASP A 30 -13.75 -3.69 7.06
C ASP A 30 -12.38 -3.04 6.84
N MET A 31 -11.33 -3.65 7.39
CA MET A 31 -9.98 -3.09 7.29
C MET A 31 -9.47 -3.01 5.85
N ARG A 32 -9.90 -3.95 4.99
CA ARG A 32 -9.59 -3.93 3.55
C ARG A 32 -10.21 -2.71 2.88
N LYS A 33 -11.50 -2.44 3.11
CA LYS A 33 -12.17 -1.26 2.54
C LYS A 33 -11.55 0.03 3.05
N VAL A 34 -11.30 0.15 4.36
CA VAL A 34 -10.64 1.34 4.92
C VAL A 34 -9.27 1.55 4.27
N PHE A 35 -8.45 0.50 4.18
CA PHE A 35 -7.14 0.58 3.54
C PHE A 35 -7.24 1.04 2.08
N GLN A 36 -8.12 0.43 1.27
CA GLN A 36 -8.27 0.74 -0.16
C GLN A 36 -8.84 2.14 -0.42
N GLU A 37 -9.79 2.59 0.40
CA GLU A 37 -10.47 3.87 0.18
C GLU A 37 -9.75 5.06 0.81
N TYR A 38 -8.83 4.82 1.76
CA TYR A 38 -8.00 5.84 2.39
C TYR A 38 -7.16 6.59 1.33
N GLU A 39 -7.27 7.91 1.29
CA GLU A 39 -6.62 8.73 0.26
C GLU A 39 -5.10 8.60 0.24
N LYS A 40 -4.48 8.50 1.42
CA LYS A 40 -3.04 8.25 1.53
C LYS A 40 -2.61 6.96 0.84
N THR A 41 -3.43 5.91 0.91
CA THR A 41 -3.17 4.64 0.20
C THR A 41 -3.16 4.87 -1.30
N LYS A 42 -4.16 5.57 -1.84
CA LYS A 42 -4.25 5.89 -3.27
C LYS A 42 -3.05 6.71 -3.75
N GLU A 43 -2.60 7.67 -2.93
CA GLU A 43 -1.42 8.47 -3.24
C GLU A 43 -0.14 7.61 -3.29
N VAL A 44 0.04 6.72 -2.32
CA VAL A 44 1.17 5.79 -2.27
C VAL A 44 1.15 4.82 -3.46
N GLU A 45 -0.01 4.24 -3.77
CA GLU A 45 -0.19 3.35 -4.92
C GLU A 45 0.15 4.06 -6.22
N LYS A 46 -0.33 5.30 -6.40
CA LYS A 46 0.01 6.11 -7.57
C LYS A 46 1.52 6.33 -7.70
N LYS A 47 2.20 6.70 -6.61
CA LYS A 47 3.65 6.90 -6.59
C LYS A 47 4.42 5.62 -6.93
N LEU A 48 3.98 4.48 -6.39
CA LEU A 48 4.57 3.17 -6.69
C LEU A 48 4.35 2.74 -8.14
N GLN A 49 3.17 3.06 -8.71
CA GLN A 49 2.86 2.81 -10.11
C GLN A 49 3.76 3.65 -11.03
N GLU A 50 3.88 4.96 -10.77
CA GLU A 50 4.79 5.84 -11.51
C GLU A 50 6.24 5.35 -11.47
N GLN A 51 6.71 4.88 -10.31
CA GLN A 51 8.04 4.27 -10.19
C GLN A 51 8.17 2.97 -11.00
N SER A 52 7.14 2.13 -10.97
CA SER A 52 7.11 0.86 -11.72
C SER A 52 7.12 1.11 -13.22
N ASP A 53 6.41 2.13 -13.69
CA ASP A 53 6.37 2.53 -15.10
C ASP A 53 7.74 3.05 -15.57
N MET A 54 8.40 3.90 -14.78
CA MET A 54 9.78 4.34 -15.08
C MET A 54 10.75 3.16 -15.17
N PHE A 55 10.65 2.18 -14.26
CA PHE A 55 11.51 1.00 -14.31
C PHE A 55 11.21 0.11 -15.52
N ARG A 56 9.93 -0.02 -15.88
CA ARG A 56 9.51 -0.75 -17.06
C ARG A 56 10.04 -0.11 -18.34
N GLU A 57 9.96 1.21 -18.48
CA GLU A 57 10.50 1.93 -19.63
C GLU A 57 12.00 1.71 -19.81
N TYR A 58 12.77 1.79 -18.72
CA TYR A 58 14.20 1.49 -18.76
C TYR A 58 14.49 0.03 -19.15
N SER A 59 13.73 -0.91 -18.60
CA SER A 59 13.82 -2.33 -18.93
C SER A 59 13.55 -2.59 -20.42
N LEU A 60 12.53 -1.92 -20.99
CA LEU A 60 12.21 -1.98 -22.42
C LEU A 60 13.34 -1.40 -23.28
N LYS A 61 13.95 -0.29 -22.86
CA LYS A 61 15.10 0.30 -23.56
C LYS A 61 16.29 -0.65 -23.59
N LEU A 62 16.63 -1.27 -22.46
CA LEU A 62 17.68 -2.30 -22.39
C LEU A 62 17.36 -3.50 -23.28
N SER A 63 16.11 -3.98 -23.24
CA SER A 63 15.66 -5.09 -24.08
C SER A 63 15.81 -4.76 -25.57
N SER A 64 15.43 -3.56 -25.99
CA SER A 64 15.62 -3.10 -27.36
C SER A 64 17.10 -3.06 -27.76
N GLN A 65 17.99 -2.57 -26.89
CA GLN A 65 19.44 -2.57 -27.17
C GLN A 65 20.00 -3.98 -27.32
N ILE A 66 19.54 -4.93 -26.50
CA ILE A 66 19.91 -6.34 -26.62
C ILE A 66 19.43 -6.93 -27.96
N GLN A 67 18.22 -6.59 -28.40
CA GLN A 67 17.71 -7.06 -29.69
C GLN A 67 18.53 -6.51 -30.86
N GLU A 68 18.91 -5.24 -30.83
CA GLU A 68 19.77 -4.66 -31.88
C GLU A 68 21.17 -5.28 -31.89
N LEU A 69 21.80 -5.46 -30.72
CA LEU A 69 23.09 -6.17 -30.61
C LEU A 69 23.00 -7.61 -31.13
N LYS A 70 21.87 -8.29 -30.88
CA LYS A 70 21.64 -9.64 -31.38
C LYS A 70 21.58 -9.67 -32.90
N LYS A 71 20.84 -8.75 -33.51
CA LYS A 71 20.77 -8.61 -34.98
C LYS A 71 22.14 -8.28 -35.58
N GLU A 72 22.90 -7.38 -34.94
CA GLU A 72 24.25 -7.03 -35.40
C GLU A 72 25.19 -8.24 -35.31
N PHE A 73 25.14 -8.98 -34.20
CA PHE A 73 25.91 -10.22 -34.04
C PHE A 73 25.59 -11.23 -35.14
N GLU A 74 24.31 -11.51 -35.37
CA GLU A 74 23.86 -12.45 -36.41
C GLU A 74 24.35 -12.02 -37.79
N LYS A 75 24.20 -10.73 -38.13
CA LYS A 75 24.69 -10.18 -39.39
C LYS A 75 26.20 -10.34 -39.57
N VAL A 76 27.01 -9.93 -38.59
CA VAL A 76 28.49 -9.99 -38.70
C VAL A 76 28.99 -11.43 -38.73
N ARG A 77 28.33 -12.34 -37.98
CA ARG A 77 28.60 -13.77 -38.02
C ARG A 77 28.32 -14.34 -39.41
N ASP A 78 27.14 -14.10 -39.96
CA ASP A 78 26.72 -14.68 -41.24
C ASP A 78 27.59 -14.13 -42.38
N GLU A 79 27.91 -12.82 -42.36
CA GLU A 79 28.87 -12.22 -43.30
C GLU A 79 30.28 -12.82 -43.23
N SER A 80 30.71 -13.31 -42.07
CA SER A 80 32.01 -13.98 -41.90
C SER A 80 32.04 -15.40 -42.47
N GLN A 81 30.88 -16.07 -42.56
CA GLN A 81 30.75 -17.46 -43.00
C GLN A 81 30.35 -17.57 -44.48
N ASP A 82 29.44 -16.72 -44.93
CA ASP A 82 28.73 -16.92 -46.21
C ASP A 82 29.22 -16.02 -47.35
N ASN A 83 30.10 -15.05 -47.08
CA ASN A 83 30.59 -14.14 -48.10
C ASN A 83 31.89 -14.64 -48.76
N PHE A 84 31.72 -15.32 -49.90
CA PHE A 84 32.82 -15.85 -50.73
C PHE A 84 33.75 -14.80 -51.33
N ALA A 85 33.35 -13.52 -51.35
CA ALA A 85 34.17 -12.43 -51.87
C ALA A 85 35.19 -11.89 -50.85
N LEU A 86 35.13 -12.31 -49.59
CA LEU A 86 36.08 -11.91 -48.54
C LEU A 86 37.38 -12.72 -48.61
N SER A 87 38.49 -12.05 -48.37
CA SER A 87 39.77 -12.67 -48.05
C SER A 87 39.74 -13.34 -46.67
N GLU A 88 40.72 -14.21 -46.41
CA GLU A 88 40.82 -14.90 -45.12
C GLU A 88 41.05 -13.94 -43.95
N ALA A 89 41.86 -12.89 -44.16
CA ALA A 89 42.09 -11.85 -43.15
C ALA A 89 40.81 -11.05 -42.83
N GLU A 90 39.97 -10.78 -43.82
CA GLU A 90 38.68 -10.10 -43.61
C GLU A 90 37.67 -10.99 -42.87
N ARG A 91 37.65 -12.30 -43.17
CA ARG A 91 36.83 -13.27 -42.44
C ARG A 91 37.22 -13.34 -40.97
N GLU A 92 38.51 -13.44 -40.64
CA GLU A 92 38.96 -13.49 -39.25
C GLU A 92 38.66 -12.18 -38.50
N ASN A 93 38.85 -11.02 -39.14
CA ASN A 93 38.46 -9.73 -38.55
C ASN A 93 36.96 -9.67 -38.21
N ARG A 94 36.09 -10.17 -39.10
CA ARG A 94 34.64 -10.24 -38.81
C ARG A 94 34.33 -11.22 -37.69
N ARG A 95 35.05 -12.37 -37.61
CA ARG A 95 34.90 -13.33 -36.52
C ARG A 95 35.26 -12.73 -35.16
N LEU A 96 36.36 -11.96 -35.09
CA LEU A 96 36.76 -11.23 -33.89
C LEU A 96 35.71 -10.18 -33.50
N LYS A 97 35.19 -9.42 -34.47
CA LYS A 97 34.11 -8.45 -34.23
C LYS A 97 32.82 -9.12 -33.74
N ALA A 98 32.42 -10.25 -34.33
CA ALA A 98 31.27 -11.02 -33.87
C ALA A 98 31.46 -11.49 -32.41
N LYS A 99 32.67 -11.93 -32.06
CA LYS A 99 33.00 -12.31 -30.67
C LYS A 99 32.84 -11.13 -29.71
N GLU A 100 33.34 -9.95 -30.09
CA GLU A 100 33.20 -8.72 -29.28
C GLU A 100 31.72 -8.34 -29.06
N ILE A 101 30.91 -8.35 -30.13
CA ILE A 101 29.47 -8.06 -30.03
C ILE A 101 28.77 -9.10 -29.14
N TYR A 102 29.15 -10.38 -29.23
CA TYR A 102 28.60 -11.43 -28.39
C TYR A 102 28.94 -11.23 -26.89
N GLU A 103 30.17 -10.85 -26.58
CA GLU A 103 30.58 -10.51 -25.21
C GLU A 103 29.77 -9.32 -24.67
N GLN A 104 29.57 -8.28 -25.48
CA GLN A 104 28.71 -7.14 -25.12
C GLN A 104 27.25 -7.57 -24.89
N LEU A 105 26.71 -8.46 -25.72
CA LEU A 105 25.37 -9.00 -25.59
C LEU A 105 25.17 -9.74 -24.26
N LEU A 106 26.14 -10.58 -23.84
CA LEU A 106 26.09 -11.27 -22.54
C LEU A 106 26.09 -10.29 -21.37
N VAL A 107 26.92 -9.24 -21.44
CA VAL A 107 26.96 -8.18 -20.42
C VAL A 107 25.60 -7.49 -20.31
N ARG A 108 24.99 -7.09 -21.44
CA ARG A 108 23.68 -6.42 -21.44
C ARG A 108 22.54 -7.33 -20.97
N GLN A 109 22.58 -8.61 -21.31
CA GLN A 109 21.61 -9.59 -20.80
C GLN A 109 21.70 -9.74 -19.28
N SER A 110 22.92 -9.82 -18.74
CA SER A 110 23.15 -9.85 -17.29
C SER A 110 22.67 -8.57 -16.61
N GLU A 111 22.97 -7.40 -17.20
CA GLU A 111 22.49 -6.11 -16.73
C GLU A 111 20.96 -6.06 -16.65
N LEU A 112 20.25 -6.45 -17.72
CA LEU A 112 18.78 -6.47 -17.74
C LEU A 112 18.21 -7.41 -16.67
N LYS A 113 18.79 -8.60 -16.50
CA LYS A 113 18.35 -9.57 -15.48
C LYS A 113 18.51 -8.98 -14.07
N ASN A 114 19.69 -8.46 -13.75
CA ASN A 114 19.98 -7.88 -12.44
C ASN A 114 19.13 -6.63 -12.17
N TYR A 115 18.92 -5.81 -13.19
CA TYR A 115 18.05 -4.64 -13.11
C TYR A 115 16.62 -5.05 -12.76
N ASN A 116 16.02 -5.98 -13.50
CA ASN A 116 14.64 -6.41 -13.27
C ASN A 116 14.46 -7.05 -11.88
N GLN A 117 15.41 -7.88 -11.46
CA GLN A 117 15.38 -8.50 -10.14
C GLN A 117 15.45 -7.43 -9.02
N SER A 118 16.46 -6.56 -9.06
CA SER A 118 16.66 -5.55 -8.03
C SER A 118 15.50 -4.55 -7.93
N ARG A 119 14.93 -4.12 -9.07
CA ARG A 119 13.80 -3.19 -9.07
C ARG A 119 12.51 -3.83 -8.58
N THR A 120 12.28 -5.11 -8.90
CA THR A 120 11.13 -5.85 -8.38
C THR A 120 11.20 -5.99 -6.86
N GLU A 121 12.38 -6.35 -6.33
CA GLU A 121 12.62 -6.45 -4.89
C GLU A 121 12.47 -5.09 -4.19
N GLN A 122 12.97 -4.02 -4.82
CA GLN A 122 12.83 -2.65 -4.30
C GLN A 122 11.37 -2.23 -4.20
N ILE A 123 10.58 -2.35 -5.29
CA ILE A 123 9.16 -1.97 -5.29
C ILE A 123 8.40 -2.76 -4.25
N ARG A 124 8.64 -4.08 -4.15
CA ARG A 124 8.02 -4.92 -3.13
C ARG A 124 8.35 -4.43 -1.72
N SER A 125 9.62 -4.17 -1.42
CA SER A 125 10.05 -3.69 -0.10
C SER A 125 9.41 -2.35 0.27
N VAL A 126 9.38 -1.40 -0.66
CA VAL A 126 8.74 -0.09 -0.45
C VAL A 126 7.24 -0.26 -0.23
N TYR A 127 6.56 -1.08 -1.03
CA TYR A 127 5.14 -1.39 -0.85
C TYR A 127 4.84 -1.99 0.52
N GLU A 128 5.59 -3.01 0.94
CA GLU A 128 5.41 -3.66 2.25
C GLU A 128 5.56 -2.66 3.40
N LYS A 129 6.58 -1.80 3.34
CA LYS A 129 6.81 -0.76 4.35
C LYS A 129 5.64 0.22 4.41
N GLN A 130 5.26 0.79 3.26
CA GLN A 130 4.17 1.78 3.21
C GLN A 130 2.83 1.17 3.64
N ARG A 131 2.56 -0.07 3.23
CA ARG A 131 1.36 -0.80 3.66
C ARG A 131 1.32 -0.94 5.18
N ASN A 132 2.43 -1.35 5.81
CA ASN A 132 2.49 -1.50 7.26
C ASN A 132 2.33 -0.14 7.97
N ASP A 133 3.00 0.90 7.48
CA ASP A 133 2.88 2.27 8.01
C ASP A 133 1.41 2.76 7.98
N ILE A 134 0.69 2.50 6.88
CA ILE A 134 -0.73 2.84 6.73
C ILE A 134 -1.61 1.98 7.65
N LEU A 135 -1.39 0.67 7.73
CA LEU A 135 -2.16 -0.20 8.61
C LEU A 135 -2.01 0.19 10.08
N ASP A 136 -0.83 0.63 10.50
CA ASP A 136 -0.59 1.12 11.85
C ASP A 136 -1.31 2.44 12.12
N GLU A 137 -1.42 3.31 11.13
CA GLU A 137 -2.21 4.54 11.22
C GLU A 137 -3.71 4.23 11.37
N ILE A 138 -4.24 3.33 10.55
CA ILE A 138 -5.64 2.87 10.65
C ILE A 138 -5.90 2.28 12.04
N ARG A 139 -5.02 1.41 12.53
CA ARG A 139 -5.14 0.81 13.88
C ARG A 139 -5.20 1.85 14.98
N LYS A 140 -4.39 2.91 14.91
CA LYS A 140 -4.40 3.99 15.90
C LYS A 140 -5.73 4.74 15.91
N VAL A 141 -6.31 5.03 14.75
CA VAL A 141 -7.64 5.67 14.67
C VAL A 141 -8.72 4.76 15.23
N VAL A 142 -8.72 3.48 14.84
CA VAL A 142 -9.65 2.47 15.39
C VAL A 142 -9.54 2.37 16.91
N GLN A 143 -8.32 2.32 17.46
CA GLN A 143 -8.09 2.23 18.89
C GLN A 143 -8.59 3.48 19.62
N THR A 144 -8.27 4.68 19.12
CA THR A 144 -8.76 5.95 19.68
C THR A 144 -10.28 5.98 19.70
N ARG A 145 -10.93 5.65 18.58
CA ARG A 145 -12.39 5.59 18.48
C ARG A 145 -13.00 4.56 19.43
N ALA A 146 -12.40 3.38 19.54
CA ALA A 146 -12.85 2.34 20.45
C ALA A 146 -12.80 2.78 21.91
N ILE A 147 -11.73 3.47 22.32
CA ILE A 147 -11.61 4.03 23.67
C ILE A 147 -12.66 5.13 23.91
N LEU A 148 -12.83 6.06 22.96
CA LEU A 148 -13.76 7.19 23.07
C LEU A 148 -15.22 6.75 23.16
N LEU A 149 -15.62 5.78 22.34
CA LEU A 149 -16.99 5.26 22.29
C LEU A 149 -17.22 4.08 23.24
N GLY A 150 -16.18 3.64 23.93
CA GLY A 150 -16.24 2.58 24.93
C GLY A 150 -16.35 1.17 24.37
N TYR A 151 -16.09 0.92 23.08
CA TYR A 151 -16.09 -0.44 22.51
C TYR A 151 -15.09 -1.35 23.24
N LYS A 152 -15.50 -2.57 23.57
CA LYS A 152 -14.60 -3.56 24.22
C LYS A 152 -13.87 -4.43 23.21
N LEU A 153 -14.39 -4.53 22.00
CA LEU A 153 -13.85 -5.38 20.94
C LEU A 153 -14.21 -4.77 19.59
N VAL A 154 -13.25 -4.78 18.67
CA VAL A 154 -13.47 -4.43 17.26
C VAL A 154 -13.06 -5.65 16.44
N LEU A 155 -13.98 -6.18 15.63
CA LEU A 155 -13.77 -7.34 14.78
C LEU A 155 -13.58 -6.90 13.32
N ASP A 156 -12.49 -7.35 12.71
CA ASP A 156 -12.27 -7.15 11.28
C ASP A 156 -13.05 -8.19 10.46
N ARG A 157 -14.03 -7.75 9.68
CA ARG A 157 -14.81 -8.62 8.79
C ARG A 157 -14.13 -8.89 7.45
N SER A 158 -13.03 -8.20 7.15
CA SER A 158 -12.30 -8.36 5.89
C SER A 158 -11.34 -9.55 5.88
N GLY A 159 -11.06 -10.10 7.07
CA GLY A 159 -10.24 -11.29 7.26
C GLY A 159 -10.99 -12.59 6.96
N SER A 160 -10.28 -13.51 6.32
CA SER A 160 -10.71 -14.91 6.18
C SER A 160 -9.79 -15.81 6.98
N THR A 161 -10.35 -16.92 7.45
CA THR A 161 -9.59 -18.03 8.04
C THR A 161 -8.70 -18.72 7.01
N SER A 162 -7.85 -19.66 7.44
CA SER A 162 -6.99 -20.46 6.56
C SER A 162 -7.74 -21.23 5.48
N ASN A 163 -9.04 -21.50 5.71
CA ASN A 163 -9.90 -22.23 4.77
C ASN A 163 -10.75 -21.26 3.93
N GLU A 164 -10.36 -19.99 3.85
CA GLU A 164 -11.07 -18.91 3.11
C GLU A 164 -12.48 -18.59 3.62
N ILE A 165 -12.84 -19.08 4.82
CA ILE A 165 -14.13 -18.81 5.46
C ILE A 165 -14.06 -17.46 6.18
N SER A 166 -15.08 -16.60 5.99
CA SER A 166 -15.17 -15.30 6.66
C SER A 166 -15.20 -15.43 8.19
N ALA A 167 -14.45 -14.57 8.87
CA ALA A 167 -14.43 -14.53 10.33
C ALA A 167 -15.71 -13.93 10.95
N VAL A 168 -16.42 -13.07 10.21
CA VAL A 168 -17.65 -12.41 10.65
C VAL A 168 -18.75 -12.68 9.63
N VAL A 169 -19.64 -13.61 9.95
CA VAL A 169 -20.72 -14.04 9.04
C VAL A 169 -21.86 -13.02 8.98
N TYR A 170 -22.17 -12.38 10.11
CA TYR A 170 -23.25 -11.41 10.24
C TYR A 170 -22.95 -10.41 11.37
N HIS A 171 -23.36 -9.17 11.17
CA HIS A 171 -23.43 -8.14 12.19
C HIS A 171 -24.59 -7.21 11.90
N MET A 172 -25.06 -6.47 12.91
CA MET A 172 -26.02 -5.40 12.65
C MET A 172 -25.32 -4.23 11.95
N PRO A 173 -25.94 -3.55 10.97
CA PRO A 173 -25.30 -2.44 10.25
C PRO A 173 -24.78 -1.33 11.18
N GLN A 174 -25.50 -1.05 12.27
CA GLN A 174 -25.11 -0.06 13.29
C GLN A 174 -23.84 -0.40 14.09
N MET A 175 -23.32 -1.62 13.96
CA MET A 175 -22.03 -2.02 14.56
C MET A 175 -20.85 -1.70 13.63
N ASP A 176 -21.10 -1.40 12.35
CA ASP A 176 -20.05 -1.15 11.36
C ASP A 176 -19.51 0.28 11.49
N ILE A 177 -18.24 0.38 11.85
CA ILE A 177 -17.53 1.67 12.03
C ILE A 177 -16.65 2.04 10.83
N THR A 178 -16.70 1.28 9.74
CA THR A 178 -15.81 1.42 8.57
C THR A 178 -15.83 2.84 8.01
N GLN A 179 -17.04 3.38 7.78
CA GLN A 179 -17.20 4.70 7.18
C GLN A 179 -16.68 5.79 8.12
N ASP A 180 -17.00 5.70 9.41
CA ASP A 180 -16.57 6.69 10.39
C ASP A 180 -15.04 6.76 10.51
N VAL A 181 -14.39 5.59 10.54
CA VAL A 181 -12.92 5.50 10.62
C VAL A 181 -12.29 6.06 9.36
N LEU A 182 -12.86 5.76 8.18
CA LEU A 182 -12.38 6.29 6.91
C LEU A 182 -12.50 7.82 6.84
N GLU A 183 -13.62 8.39 7.30
CA GLU A 183 -13.83 9.84 7.35
C GLU A 183 -12.84 10.52 8.30
N GLU A 184 -12.58 9.93 9.47
CA GLU A 184 -11.62 10.44 10.44
C GLU A 184 -10.18 10.42 9.88
N LEU A 185 -9.78 9.33 9.23
CA LEU A 185 -8.50 9.20 8.54
C LEU A 185 -8.31 10.24 7.45
N ASN A 186 -9.28 10.34 6.52
CA ASN A 186 -9.20 11.28 5.41
C ASN A 186 -9.20 12.73 5.91
N LYS A 187 -10.00 13.05 6.94
CA LYS A 187 -9.99 14.37 7.56
C LYS A 187 -8.62 14.72 8.14
N ALA A 188 -7.99 13.80 8.87
CA ALA A 188 -6.66 14.01 9.44
C ALA A 188 -5.59 14.15 8.34
N TYR A 189 -5.70 13.36 7.27
CA TYR A 189 -4.84 13.46 6.10
C TYR A 189 -4.95 14.83 5.42
N HIS A 190 -6.16 15.31 5.16
CA HIS A 190 -6.41 16.64 4.57
C HIS A 190 -5.90 17.80 5.42
N MET A 191 -5.92 17.68 6.75
CA MET A 191 -5.36 18.70 7.65
C MET A 191 -3.83 18.79 7.56
N THR A 192 -3.16 17.67 7.30
CA THR A 192 -1.69 17.59 7.21
C THR A 192 -1.19 17.74 5.77
N HIS A 193 -2.05 17.50 4.79
CA HIS A 193 -1.80 17.60 3.36
C HIS A 193 -2.91 18.41 2.69
N PRO A 194 -3.04 19.72 3.02
CA PRO A 194 -4.06 20.55 2.42
C PRO A 194 -3.86 20.55 0.89
N ALA A 195 -4.97 20.40 0.17
CA ALA A 195 -4.98 20.62 -1.27
C ALA A 195 -4.31 21.97 -1.55
N PRO A 196 -3.51 22.09 -2.64
CA PRO A 196 -2.91 23.37 -2.99
C PRO A 196 -4.02 24.41 -3.02
N ALA A 197 -3.92 25.40 -2.12
CA ALA A 197 -4.94 26.42 -1.98
C ALA A 197 -5.17 27.05 -3.36
N ASP A 198 -6.40 26.94 -3.87
CA ASP A 198 -6.82 27.73 -5.01
C ASP A 198 -6.47 29.17 -4.68
N LYS A 199 -5.51 29.73 -5.43
CA LYS A 199 -5.00 31.10 -5.26
C LYS A 199 -6.02 32.13 -5.72
N GLU A 200 -7.26 32.03 -5.27
CA GLU A 200 -8.36 32.82 -5.83
C GLU A 200 -9.41 33.23 -4.79
N SER A 201 -9.00 33.92 -3.72
CA SER A 201 -9.95 34.78 -2.97
C SER A 201 -9.32 35.92 -2.15
N THR A 202 -8.22 36.52 -2.60
CA THR A 202 -7.71 37.80 -2.07
C THR A 202 -7.54 38.85 -3.16
N LYS A 203 -8.62 39.09 -3.90
CA LYS A 203 -8.88 40.37 -4.57
C LYS A 203 -10.34 40.75 -4.33
N LYS A 204 -10.62 41.31 -3.15
CA LYS A 204 -11.67 42.31 -2.90
C LYS A 204 -11.75 42.64 -1.40
N LYS A 205 -11.06 43.70 -1.00
CA LYS A 205 -11.66 44.85 -0.33
C LYS A 205 -10.67 45.99 -0.30
#